data_AF-A0A0F9BPS2-F1
#
_entry.id   AF-A0A0F9BPS2-F1
#
_cell.length_a   1.000
_cell.length_b   1.000
_cell.length_c   1.000
_cell.angle_alpha   90.00
_cell.angle_beta   90.00
_cell.angle_gamma   90.00
#
_symmetry.space_group_name_H-M   'P 1'
#
loop_
_entity.id
_entity.type
_entity.pdbx_description
1 polymer ?
#
loop_
_entity_poly.entity_id
_entity_poly.type
_entity_poly.pdbx_seq_one_letter_code
_entity_poly.pdbx_strand_id
1 'polypeptide(L)' 'MKCPECIKEGKKSTISIGSSITTAMPIHRFYDEDGKYHEHDPNTHSTQYRCSNGHEWVDGKNPKCWCEIGKENAIRD' A
#
# COMPACT_ATOMS: atom_id res chain seq x y z
N MET A 1 14.00 -3.11 -2.14
CA MET A 1 12.97 -3.66 -3.05
C MET A 1 13.65 -4.44 -4.17
N LYS A 2 13.03 -5.50 -4.70
CA LYS A 2 13.51 -6.28 -5.85
C LYS A 2 12.37 -6.39 -6.87
N CYS A 3 12.66 -6.38 -8.17
CA CYS A 3 11.64 -6.58 -9.19
C CYS A 3 11.12 -8.03 -9.10
N PRO A 4 9.80 -8.24 -8.93
CA PRO A 4 9.23 -9.57 -8.71
C PRO A 4 9.48 -10.50 -9.90
N GLU A 5 9.39 -9.98 -11.12
CA GLU A 5 9.65 -10.75 -12.34
C GLU A 5 11.12 -11.14 -12.46
N CYS A 6 12.06 -10.22 -12.16
CA CYS A 6 13.49 -10.57 -12.19
C CYS A 6 13.87 -11.62 -11.12
N ILE A 7 13.18 -11.65 -9.97
CA ILE A 7 13.38 -12.70 -8.96
C ILE A 7 12.99 -14.06 -9.53
N LYS A 8 11.81 -14.15 -10.18
CA LYS A 8 11.33 -15.39 -10.81
C LYS A 8 12.28 -15.88 -11.90
N GLU A 9 12.85 -14.95 -12.67
CA GLU A 9 13.79 -15.24 -13.76
C GLU A 9 15.24 -15.47 -13.31
N GLY A 10 15.56 -15.30 -12.02
CA GLY A 10 16.93 -15.38 -11.52
C GLY A 10 17.86 -14.28 -12.04
N LYS A 11 17.32 -13.16 -12.53
CA LYS A 11 18.08 -12.02 -13.06
C LYS A 11 18.30 -10.96 -11.99
N LYS A 12 19.39 -10.19 -12.14
CA LYS A 12 19.61 -8.96 -11.38
C LYS A 12 18.90 -7.79 -12.06
N SER A 13 18.43 -6.84 -11.26
CA SER A 13 17.88 -5.58 -11.76
C SER A 13 18.14 -4.45 -10.78
N THR A 14 18.28 -3.23 -11.30
CA THR A 14 18.13 -2.01 -10.52
C THR A 14 16.71 -1.50 -10.66
N ILE A 15 16.22 -0.75 -9.66
CA ILE A 15 14.85 -0.22 -9.62
C ILE A 15 14.93 1.30 -9.63
N SER A 16 14.22 1.93 -10.55
CA SER A 16 13.91 3.35 -10.56
C SER A 16 12.50 3.57 -10.03
N ILE A 17 12.36 4.60 -9.19
CA ILE A 17 11.08 5.02 -8.63
C ILE A 17 10.53 6.14 -9.52
N GLY A 18 9.32 5.96 -10.02
CA GLY A 18 8.60 6.96 -10.80
C GLY A 18 7.73 7.84 -9.93
N SER A 19 6.52 8.12 -10.41
CA SER A 19 5.56 8.95 -9.68
C SER A 19 5.02 8.24 -8.44
N SER A 20 4.87 9.03 -7.37
CA SER A 20 4.11 8.64 -6.18
C SER A 20 2.87 9.52 -6.09
N ILE A 21 1.70 8.90 -5.95
CA ILE A 21 0.40 9.57 -5.89
C ILE A 21 -0.29 9.13 -4.60
N THR A 22 -0.98 10.05 -3.94
CA THR A 22 -1.83 9.76 -2.78
C THR A 22 -3.19 10.40 -3.03
N THR A 23 -4.28 9.69 -2.75
CA THR A 23 -5.61 10.32 -2.72
C THR A 23 -5.66 11.36 -1.60
N ALA A 24 -6.49 12.39 -1.74
CA ALA A 24 -6.59 13.46 -0.76
C ALA A 24 -7.97 13.47 -0.10
N MET A 25 -8.21 12.51 0.78
CA MET A 25 -9.42 12.40 1.60
C MET A 25 -9.11 12.73 3.07
N PRO A 26 -10.09 13.26 3.83
CA PRO A 26 -9.91 13.52 5.26
C PRO A 26 -9.56 12.25 6.04
N ILE A 27 -8.56 12.35 6.91
CA ILE A 27 -8.21 11.30 7.87
C ILE A 27 -9.08 11.45 9.11
N HIS A 28 -9.71 10.36 9.56
CA HIS A 28 -10.58 10.38 10.73
C HIS A 28 -9.84 9.85 11.95
N ARG A 29 -9.65 10.70 12.97
CA ARG A 29 -8.90 10.40 14.20
C ARG A 29 -9.78 10.58 15.42
N PHE A 30 -9.80 9.60 16.32
CA PHE A 30 -10.64 9.63 17.51
C PHE A 30 -10.12 8.68 18.60
N TYR A 31 -10.63 8.85 19.81
CA TYR A 31 -10.47 7.88 20.90
C TYR A 31 -11.82 7.17 21.11
N ASP A 32 -11.81 5.85 21.31
CA ASP A 32 -13.02 5.10 21.65
C ASP A 32 -13.38 5.20 23.15
N GLU A 33 -14.47 4.53 23.54
CA GLU A 33 -14.97 4.51 24.93
C GLU A 33 -13.98 3.87 25.92
N ASP A 34 -13.07 3.02 25.43
CA ASP A 34 -11.99 2.41 26.20
C ASP A 34 -10.73 3.29 26.25
N GLY A 35 -10.76 4.47 25.62
CA GLY A 35 -9.63 5.41 25.55
C GLY A 35 -8.53 4.98 24.57
N LYS A 36 -8.80 4.06 23.63
CA LYS A 36 -7.84 3.65 22.60
C LYS A 36 -7.90 4.60 21.41
N TYR A 37 -6.73 4.96 20.87
CA TYR A 37 -6.61 5.83 19.70
C TYR A 37 -6.90 5.07 18.40
N HIS A 38 -7.72 5.66 17.54
CA HIS A 38 -8.04 5.20 16.20
C HIS A 38 -7.58 6.22 15.16
N GLU A 39 -6.95 5.75 14.10
CA GLU A 39 -6.61 6.54 12.92
C GLU A 39 -7.08 5.80 11.66
N HIS A 40 -8.20 6.26 11.11
CA HIS A 40 -8.78 5.70 9.90
C HIS A 40 -8.38 6.61 8.75
N ASP A 41 -7.39 6.17 7.97
CA ASP A 41 -6.92 6.88 6.80
C ASP A 41 -7.44 6.18 5.53
N PRO A 42 -8.48 6.74 4.87
CA PRO A 42 -9.03 6.17 3.65
C PRO A 42 -8.09 6.35 2.45
N ASN A 43 -6.96 7.05 2.62
CA ASN A 43 -6.11 7.37 1.50
C ASN A 43 -5.37 6.14 0.94
N THR A 44 -5.27 6.10 -0.38
CA THR A 44 -4.47 5.10 -1.08
C THR A 44 -3.21 5.76 -1.60
N HIS A 45 -2.07 5.21 -1.21
CA HIS A 45 -0.75 5.61 -1.70
C HIS A 45 -0.31 4.65 -2.79
N SER A 46 -0.05 5.17 -3.98
CA SER A 46 0.41 4.37 -5.12
C SER A 46 1.76 4.88 -5.58
N THR A 47 2.74 3.99 -5.68
CA THR A 47 4.08 4.31 -6.19
C THR A 47 4.36 3.47 -7.43
N GLN A 48 4.76 4.13 -8.51
CA GLN A 48 5.17 3.46 -9.74
C GLN A 48 6.65 3.10 -9.67
N TYR A 49 6.99 1.90 -10.15
CA TYR A 49 8.34 1.41 -10.21
C TYR A 49 8.64 0.89 -11.61
N ARG A 50 9.90 1.05 -12.00
CA ARG A 50 10.45 0.46 -13.22
C ARG A 50 11.77 -0.20 -12.89
N CYS A 51 12.09 -1.32 -13.53
CA CYS A 51 13.40 -1.95 -13.38
C CYS A 51 14.27 -1.82 -14.65
N SER A 52 15.57 -2.04 -14.49
CA SER A 52 16.55 -2.00 -15.60
C SER A 52 16.31 -3.02 -16.70
N ASN A 53 15.53 -4.09 -16.44
CA ASN A 53 15.15 -5.09 -17.44
C ASN A 53 13.81 -4.75 -18.13
N GLY A 54 13.25 -3.56 -17.88
CA GLY A 54 12.06 -3.06 -18.59
C GLY A 54 10.71 -3.40 -17.95
N HIS A 55 10.68 -4.08 -16.80
CA HIS A 55 9.42 -4.35 -16.09
C HIS A 55 8.93 -3.10 -15.34
N GLU A 56 7.62 -2.90 -15.35
CA GLU A 56 6.94 -1.80 -14.68
C GLU A 56 5.81 -2.35 -13.79
N TRP A 57 5.65 -1.81 -12.59
CA TRP A 57 4.56 -2.17 -11.69
C TRP A 57 4.21 -1.01 -10.76
N VAL A 58 3.04 -1.12 -10.13
CA VAL A 58 2.55 -0.15 -9.14
C VAL A 58 2.41 -0.88 -7.81
N ASP A 59 3.01 -0.32 -6.76
CA ASP A 59 2.77 -0.75 -5.37
C ASP A 59 1.75 0.20 -4.74
N GLY A 60 0.63 -0.36 -4.29
CA GLY A 60 -0.42 0.35 -3.57
C GLY A 60 -0.36 0.04 -2.09
N LYS A 61 -0.49 1.05 -1.23
CA LYS A 61 -0.65 0.91 0.22
C LYS A 61 -1.88 1.67 0.67
N ASN A 62 -2.67 1.02 1.50
CA ASN A 62 -3.73 1.67 2.27
C ASN A 62 -3.42 1.43 3.76
N PRO A 63 -3.07 2.49 4.52
CA PRO A 63 -2.89 2.38 5.96
C PRO A 63 -4.20 1.95 6.60
N LYS A 64 -4.13 0.89 7.41
CA LYS A 64 -5.28 0.37 8.14
C LYS A 64 -5.16 0.72 9.61
N CYS A 65 -6.25 1.12 10.23
CA CYS A 65 -6.32 1.19 11.68
C CYS A 65 -6.19 -0.22 12.27
N TRP A 66 -5.66 -0.36 13.48
CA TRP A 66 -5.54 -1.65 14.15
C TRP A 66 -6.90 -2.37 14.32
N CYS A 67 -8.00 -1.61 14.37
CA CYS A 67 -9.35 -2.15 14.47
C CYS A 67 -9.90 -2.70 13.13
N GLU A 68 -9.17 -2.54 12.02
CA GLU A 68 -9.53 -3.00 10.68
C GLU A 68 -8.67 -4.16 10.17
N ILE A 69 -7.62 -4.51 10.92
CA ILE A 69 -6.74 -5.63 10.60
C ILE A 69 -7.56 -6.93 10.63
N GLY A 70 -7.55 -7.71 9.54
CA GLY A 70 -8.23 -9.01 9.45
C GLY A 70 -9.71 -8.98 9.04
N LYS A 71 -10.31 -7.82 8.76
CA LYS A 71 -11.72 -7.70 8.32
C LYS A 71 -11.94 -8.00 6.82
N GLU A 72 -10.96 -8.58 6.13
CA GLU A 72 -10.89 -8.69 4.66
C GLU A 72 -11.83 -9.71 3.99
N ASN A 73 -12.70 -10.39 4.73
CA ASN A 73 -13.62 -11.40 4.18
C ASN A 73 -15.10 -11.24 4.60
N ALA A 74 -15.53 -10.11 5.15
CA ALA A 74 -16.88 -9.97 5.71
C ALA A 74 -17.96 -9.46 4.71
N ILE A 75 -17.63 -9.19 3.44
CA ILE A 75 -18.59 -8.68 2.45
C ILE A 75 -18.52 -9.52 1.16
N ARG A 76 -19.02 -10.74 1.25
CA ARG A 76 -19.51 -11.55 0.12
C ARG A 76 -20.71 -12.35 0.62
N ASP A 77 -21.83 -11.66 0.78
CA ASP A 77 -23.18 -12.24 0.82
C ASP A 77 -24.02 -11.52 -0.24
#